data_AF-A0A9Q0I9B0-F1
#
_entry.id   AF-A0A9Q0I9B0-F1
#
_cell.length_a   1.000
_cell.length_b   1.000
_cell.length_c   1.000
_cell.angle_alpha   90.00
_cell.angle_beta   90.00
_cell.angle_gamma   90.00
#
_symmetry.space_group_name_H-M   'P 1'
#
loop_
_entity.id
_entity.type
_entity.pdbx_description
1 polymer ?
#
loop_
_entity_poly.entity_id
_entity_poly.type
_entity_poly.pdbx_seq_one_letter_code
_entity_poly.pdbx_strand_id
1 'polypeptide(L)'
;MDYLRSPRRPTHSQELQTALQSMQGRRAPGIDGLSVEFYRAYWDVLSNDLLDVFNESLASGSMPVSCRRAVITLLPKKGNLQDIKNWRPVSLLCVDYKLLSKALATRLGRAVEQVIHRDQTYCVPGRSMVDNVHLIRDVLEVSSSLDINTGLISLDQERLSTALSTASSGK
;
A
#
# COMPACT_ATOMS: atom_id res chain seq x y z
N MET A 1 -26.32 -4.65 1.28
CA MET A 1 -25.68 -5.54 2.27
C MET A 1 -24.77 -6.54 1.58
N ASP A 2 -23.78 -6.06 0.80
CA ASP A 2 -23.01 -6.93 -0.14
C ASP A 2 -21.50 -6.61 -0.14
N TYR A 3 -21.04 -5.83 0.85
CA TYR A 3 -19.70 -5.24 0.90
C TYR A 3 -18.61 -6.18 1.44
N LEU A 4 -19.00 -7.34 1.99
CA LEU A 4 -18.11 -8.39 2.48
C LEU A 4 -17.96 -9.54 1.48
N ARG A 5 -17.95 -9.27 0.16
CA ARG A 5 -17.49 -10.31 -0.77
C ARG A 5 -16.05 -10.64 -0.42
N SER A 6 -15.77 -11.93 -0.21
CA SER A 6 -14.46 -12.43 0.20
C SER A 6 -13.35 -11.77 -0.64
N PRO A 7 -12.28 -11.24 -0.01
CA PRO A 7 -11.17 -10.64 -0.73
C PRO A 7 -10.49 -11.64 -1.69
N ARG A 8 -10.65 -12.94 -1.43
CA ARG A 8 -10.18 -14.04 -2.28
C ARG A 8 -11.08 -14.36 -3.48
N ARG A 9 -12.18 -13.63 -3.69
CA ARG A 9 -12.99 -13.84 -4.89
C ARG A 9 -12.14 -13.65 -6.15
N PRO A 10 -12.47 -14.36 -7.24
CA PRO A 10 -11.85 -14.13 -8.53
C PRO A 10 -11.87 -12.65 -8.92
N THR A 11 -10.76 -12.22 -9.50
CA THR A 11 -10.60 -10.91 -10.09
C THR A 11 -11.12 -10.94 -11.52
N HIS A 12 -11.52 -9.79 -12.04
CA HIS A 12 -12.01 -9.64 -13.42
C HIS A 12 -11.04 -8.76 -14.21
N SER A 13 -10.99 -8.95 -15.54
CA SER A 13 -10.14 -8.16 -16.44
C SER A 13 -10.34 -6.65 -16.26
N GLN A 14 -11.59 -6.20 -16.08
CA GLN A 14 -11.90 -4.78 -15.86
C GLN A 14 -11.27 -4.20 -14.58
N GLU A 15 -11.18 -5.00 -13.51
CA GLU A 15 -10.51 -4.56 -12.27
C GLU A 15 -9.01 -4.37 -12.48
N LEU A 16 -8.37 -5.28 -13.22
CA LEU A 16 -6.96 -5.19 -13.56
C LEU A 16 -6.69 -4.02 -14.52
N GLN A 17 -7.53 -3.83 -15.53
CA GLN A 17 -7.39 -2.73 -16.49
C GLN A 17 -7.51 -1.38 -15.79
N THR A 18 -8.52 -1.23 -14.92
CA THR A 18 -8.69 -0.01 -14.10
C THR A 18 -7.47 0.22 -13.21
N ALA A 19 -6.95 -0.84 -12.58
CA ALA A 19 -5.74 -0.76 -11.77
C ALA A 19 -4.54 -0.29 -12.60
N LEU A 20 -4.30 -0.90 -13.77
CA LEU A 20 -3.19 -0.56 -14.67
C LEU A 20 -3.26 0.91 -15.16
N GLN A 21 -4.45 1.39 -15.51
CA GLN A 21 -4.65 2.78 -15.92
C GLN A 21 -4.37 3.76 -14.77
N SER A 22 -4.69 3.39 -13.54
CA SER A 22 -4.42 4.21 -12.35
C SER A 22 -2.95 4.22 -11.89
N MET A 23 -2.10 3.33 -12.42
CA MET A 23 -0.69 3.26 -12.04
C MET A 23 0.10 4.45 -12.58
N GLN A 24 1.11 4.90 -11.83
CA GLN A 24 2.02 5.94 -12.30
C GLN A 24 3.09 5.33 -13.19
N GLY A 25 3.33 5.95 -14.35
CA GLY A 25 4.44 5.60 -15.23
C GLY A 25 5.79 6.09 -14.72
N ARG A 26 6.85 5.75 -15.45
CA ARG A 26 8.25 6.16 -15.20
C ARG A 26 8.76 5.79 -13.82
N ARG A 27 8.28 4.67 -13.28
CA ARG A 27 8.77 4.06 -12.04
C ARG A 27 9.80 2.98 -12.38
N ALA A 28 10.76 2.77 -11.48
CA ALA A 28 11.73 1.70 -11.62
C ALA A 28 11.01 0.33 -11.67
N PRO A 29 11.34 -0.53 -12.66
CA PRO A 29 10.77 -1.87 -12.77
C PRO A 29 11.32 -2.80 -11.67
N GLY A 30 10.79 -4.02 -11.63
CA GLY A 30 11.34 -5.08 -10.80
C GLY A 30 12.59 -5.70 -11.40
N ILE A 31 12.94 -6.90 -10.94
CA ILE A 31 14.10 -7.66 -11.43
C ILE A 31 13.99 -8.06 -12.91
N ASP A 32 12.77 -8.11 -13.44
CA ASP A 32 12.44 -8.47 -14.82
C ASP A 32 12.62 -7.32 -15.82
N GLY A 33 12.79 -6.08 -15.34
CA GLY A 33 12.89 -4.90 -16.20
C GLY A 33 11.56 -4.46 -16.83
N LEU A 34 10.43 -5.11 -16.51
CA LEU A 34 9.13 -4.80 -17.13
C LEU A 34 8.46 -3.61 -16.43
N SER A 35 8.27 -2.52 -17.17
CA SER A 35 7.68 -1.28 -16.65
C SER A 35 6.15 -1.23 -16.82
N VAL A 36 5.48 -0.27 -16.18
CA VAL A 36 4.02 -0.07 -16.35
C VAL A 36 3.65 0.22 -17.80
N GLU A 37 4.52 0.92 -18.54
CA GLU A 37 4.34 1.22 -19.97
C GLU A 37 4.35 -0.05 -20.82
N PHE A 38 5.19 -1.04 -20.48
CA PHE A 38 5.18 -2.33 -21.14
C PHE A 38 3.82 -3.01 -21.00
N TYR A 39 3.29 -3.10 -19.77
CA TYR A 39 1.97 -3.71 -19.54
C TYR A 39 0.84 -2.95 -20.23
N ARG A 40 0.93 -1.62 -20.37
CA ARG A 40 -0.04 -0.82 -21.13
C ARG A 40 0.04 -1.07 -22.62
N ALA A 41 1.24 -1.15 -23.17
CA ALA A 41 1.46 -1.36 -24.59
C ALA A 41 1.00 -2.75 -25.06
N TYR A 42 1.16 -3.76 -24.22
CA TYR A 42 0.87 -5.16 -24.54
C TYR A 42 -0.34 -5.72 -23.76
N TRP A 43 -1.22 -4.86 -23.25
CA TRP A 43 -2.34 -5.27 -22.40
C TRP A 43 -3.27 -6.26 -23.10
N ASP A 44 -3.59 -6.03 -24.36
CA ASP A 44 -4.52 -6.86 -25.13
C ASP A 44 -3.97 -8.28 -25.36
N VAL A 45 -2.64 -8.44 -25.33
CA VAL A 45 -1.98 -9.75 -25.44
C VAL A 45 -1.87 -10.42 -24.08
N LEU A 46 -1.47 -9.68 -23.04
CA LEU A 46 -1.11 -10.24 -21.73
C LEU A 46 -2.29 -10.41 -20.76
N SER A 47 -3.38 -9.68 -20.96
CA SER A 47 -4.43 -9.52 -19.94
C SER A 47 -5.09 -10.84 -19.53
N ASN A 48 -5.33 -11.75 -20.48
CA ASN A 48 -5.96 -13.04 -20.19
C ASN A 48 -5.02 -13.95 -19.39
N ASP A 49 -3.77 -14.09 -19.82
CA ASP A 49 -2.77 -14.91 -19.12
C ASP A 49 -2.53 -14.39 -17.69
N LEU A 50 -2.43 -13.06 -17.52
CA LEU A 50 -2.28 -12.45 -16.20
C LEU A 50 -3.50 -12.71 -15.32
N LEU A 51 -4.71 -12.64 -15.88
CA LEU A 51 -5.95 -12.88 -15.15
C LEU A 51 -6.01 -14.32 -14.62
N ASP A 52 -5.65 -15.29 -15.46
CA ASP A 52 -5.64 -16.70 -15.10
C ASP A 52 -4.62 -16.98 -13.99
N VAL A 53 -3.38 -16.50 -14.16
CA VAL A 53 -2.32 -16.62 -13.15
C VAL A 53 -2.75 -15.99 -11.82
N PHE A 54 -3.35 -14.80 -11.84
CA PHE A 54 -3.79 -14.13 -10.62
C PHE A 54 -4.95 -14.85 -9.93
N ASN A 55 -5.91 -15.36 -10.69
CA ASN A 55 -7.04 -16.10 -10.13
C ASN A 55 -6.60 -17.44 -9.54
N GLU A 56 -5.68 -18.16 -10.19
CA GLU A 56 -5.07 -19.36 -9.63
C GLU A 56 -4.28 -19.03 -8.36
N SER A 57 -3.52 -17.93 -8.35
CA SER A 57 -2.77 -17.48 -7.17
C SER A 57 -3.68 -17.15 -5.99
N LEU A 58 -4.83 -16.52 -6.24
CA LEU A 58 -5.82 -16.21 -5.20
C LEU A 58 -6.52 -17.47 -4.66
N ALA A 59 -6.79 -18.44 -5.54
CA ALA A 59 -7.43 -19.70 -5.17
C ALA A 59 -6.48 -20.62 -4.37
N SER A 60 -5.24 -20.77 -4.84
CA SER A 60 -4.20 -21.57 -4.18
C SER A 60 -3.60 -20.90 -2.94
N GLY A 61 -3.71 -19.57 -2.83
CA GLY A 61 -3.08 -18.77 -1.79
C GLY A 61 -1.57 -18.61 -1.98
N SER A 62 -1.03 -18.92 -3.16
CA SER A 62 0.40 -18.85 -3.47
C SER A 62 0.65 -18.07 -4.76
N MET A 63 1.46 -17.01 -4.67
CA MET A 63 1.89 -16.23 -5.85
C MET A 63 3.01 -16.93 -6.63
N PRO A 64 3.20 -16.63 -7.94
CA PRO A 64 4.33 -17.13 -8.72
C PRO A 64 5.67 -16.69 -8.12
N VAL A 65 6.74 -17.44 -8.41
CA VAL A 65 8.09 -17.15 -7.87
C VAL A 65 8.56 -15.74 -8.24
N SER A 66 8.27 -15.26 -9.45
CA SER A 66 8.60 -13.89 -9.90
C SER A 66 7.97 -12.83 -8.98
N CYS A 67 6.69 -12.98 -8.66
CA CYS A 67 5.93 -12.11 -7.77
C CYS A 67 6.40 -12.16 -6.30
N ARG A 68 7.18 -13.17 -5.90
CA ARG A 68 7.71 -13.32 -4.52
C ARG A 68 9.13 -12.79 -4.35
N ARG A 69 9.74 -12.23 -5.41
CA ARG A 69 11.10 -11.69 -5.38
C ARG A 69 11.08 -10.17 -5.47
N ALA A 70 12.03 -9.53 -4.80
CA ALA A 70 12.25 -8.10 -4.89
C ALA A 70 13.75 -7.80 -4.93
N VAL A 71 14.13 -6.71 -5.61
CA VAL A 71 15.48 -6.16 -5.52
C VAL A 71 15.49 -5.09 -4.44
N ILE A 72 16.35 -5.22 -3.44
CA ILE A 72 16.49 -4.20 -2.38
C ILE A 72 17.55 -3.20 -2.83
N THR A 73 17.18 -1.92 -2.85
CA THR A 73 18.10 -0.80 -3.06
C THR A 73 18.06 0.16 -1.88
N LEU A 74 19.17 0.85 -1.61
CA LEU A 74 19.28 1.80 -0.51
C LEU A 74 19.16 3.23 -1.04
N LEU A 75 18.21 4.01 -0.50
CA LEU A 75 18.09 5.44 -0.75
C LEU A 75 18.68 6.24 0.42
N PRO A 76 19.49 7.28 0.16
CA PRO A 76 20.07 8.10 1.21
C PRO A 76 19.00 8.93 1.93
N LYS A 77 19.12 9.06 3.27
CA LYS A 77 18.43 10.07 4.10
C LYS A 77 19.34 11.29 4.28
N LYS A 78 18.77 12.36 4.84
CA LYS A 78 19.57 13.45 5.42
C LYS A 78 20.42 12.89 6.57
N GLY A 79 21.68 13.32 6.67
CA GLY A 79 22.61 12.91 7.73
C GLY A 79 23.94 12.40 7.19
N ASN A 80 24.76 11.84 8.07
CA ASN A 80 26.03 11.22 7.72
C ASN A 80 25.80 9.88 7.00
N LEU A 81 26.17 9.78 5.72
CA LEU A 81 25.99 8.57 4.92
C LEU A 81 26.91 7.40 5.31
N GLN A 82 27.90 7.64 6.16
CA GLN A 82 28.70 6.58 6.79
C GLN A 82 27.90 5.79 7.85
N ASP A 83 26.78 6.34 8.34
CA ASP A 83 25.89 5.63 9.26
C ASP A 83 24.78 4.91 8.49
N ILE A 84 24.69 3.59 8.65
CA ILE A 84 23.68 2.74 8.01
C ILE A 84 22.24 3.15 8.36
N LYS A 85 22.01 3.76 9.53
CA LYS A 85 20.69 4.27 9.94
C LYS A 85 20.18 5.39 9.03
N ASN A 86 21.09 6.09 8.35
CA ASN A 86 20.79 7.14 7.39
C ASN A 86 20.50 6.61 5.99
N TRP A 87 20.30 5.30 5.83
CA TRP A 87 19.81 4.69 4.59
C TRP A 87 18.37 4.21 4.73
N ARG A 88 17.62 4.21 3.62
CA ARG A 88 16.26 3.67 3.50
C ARG A 88 16.29 2.48 2.55
N PRO A 89 16.07 1.24 3.03
CA PRO A 89 15.85 0.14 2.11
C PRO A 89 14.53 0.32 1.37
N VAL A 90 14.56 0.10 0.06
CA VAL A 90 13.40 0.12 -0.83
C VAL A 90 13.39 -1.17 -1.64
N SER A 91 12.29 -1.90 -1.57
CA SER A 91 12.07 -3.13 -2.33
C SER A 91 11.43 -2.81 -3.69
N LEU A 92 12.16 -3.08 -4.76
CA LEU A 92 11.67 -3.01 -6.13
C LEU A 92 10.98 -4.34 -6.49
N LEU A 93 9.66 -4.33 -6.38
CA LEU A 93 8.78 -5.44 -6.78
C LEU A 93 8.45 -5.36 -8.28
N CYS A 94 8.23 -6.51 -8.90
CA CYS A 94 7.72 -6.60 -10.27
C CYS A 94 6.34 -5.94 -10.42
N VAL A 95 6.05 -5.47 -11.64
CA VAL A 95 4.85 -4.67 -11.92
C VAL A 95 3.57 -5.51 -11.91
N ASP A 96 3.65 -6.78 -12.30
CA ASP A 96 2.58 -7.78 -12.18
C ASP A 96 2.07 -7.91 -10.72
N TYR A 97 2.98 -8.04 -9.76
CA TYR A 97 2.63 -8.08 -8.33
C TYR A 97 1.95 -6.78 -7.88
N LYS A 98 2.51 -5.64 -8.31
CA LYS A 98 1.94 -4.31 -8.00
C LYS A 98 0.56 -4.14 -8.63
N LEU A 99 0.33 -4.69 -9.81
CA LEU A 99 -0.94 -4.64 -10.52
C LEU A 99 -2.03 -5.37 -9.74
N LEU A 100 -1.78 -6.63 -9.36
CA LEU A 100 -2.72 -7.39 -8.53
C LEU A 100 -2.95 -6.71 -7.19
N SER A 101 -1.87 -6.26 -6.52
CA SER A 101 -1.95 -5.55 -5.24
C SER A 101 -2.81 -4.28 -5.34
N LYS A 102 -2.69 -3.53 -6.43
CA LYS A 102 -3.49 -2.32 -6.69
C LYS A 102 -4.96 -2.63 -6.95
N ALA A 103 -5.25 -3.70 -7.68
CA ALA A 103 -6.62 -4.17 -7.91
C ALA A 103 -7.30 -4.57 -6.58
N LEU A 104 -6.59 -5.36 -5.75
CA LEU A 104 -7.07 -5.76 -4.44
C LEU A 104 -7.22 -4.57 -3.48
N ALA A 105 -6.27 -3.64 -3.46
CA ALA A 105 -6.35 -2.44 -2.63
C ALA A 105 -7.55 -1.57 -3.01
N THR A 106 -7.82 -1.40 -4.31
CA THR A 106 -9.00 -0.66 -4.79
C THR A 106 -10.30 -1.35 -4.37
N ARG A 107 -10.34 -2.69 -4.41
CA ARG A 107 -11.48 -3.48 -3.96
C ARG A 107 -11.71 -3.33 -2.44
N LEU A 108 -10.64 -3.45 -1.66
CA LEU A 108 -10.67 -3.33 -0.20
C LEU A 108 -11.00 -1.91 0.26
N GLY A 109 -10.57 -0.88 -0.47
CA GLY A 109 -10.84 0.52 -0.13
C GLY A 109 -12.32 0.82 0.07
N ARG A 110 -13.21 0.15 -0.69
CA ARG A 110 -14.67 0.28 -0.56
C ARG A 110 -15.22 -0.24 0.78
N ALA A 111 -14.55 -1.21 1.39
CA ALA A 111 -14.94 -1.77 2.68
C ALA A 111 -14.24 -1.05 3.85
N VAL A 112 -13.02 -0.56 3.63
CA VAL A 112 -12.19 0.11 4.65
C VAL A 112 -12.92 1.30 5.28
N GLU A 113 -13.61 2.12 4.48
CA GLU A 113 -14.35 3.29 4.98
C GLU A 113 -15.46 2.93 5.98
N GLN A 114 -16.00 1.71 5.92
CA GLN A 114 -17.08 1.24 6.80
C GLN A 114 -16.56 0.66 8.11
N VAL A 115 -15.32 0.18 8.12
CA VAL A 115 -14.71 -0.52 9.28
C VAL A 115 -13.83 0.43 10.11
N ILE A 116 -13.20 1.43 9.47
CA ILE A 116 -12.25 2.32 10.13
C ILE A 116 -12.97 3.50 10.80
N HIS A 117 -12.63 3.76 12.07
CA HIS A 117 -13.12 4.89 12.86
C HIS A 117 -12.88 6.23 12.17
N ARG A 118 -13.77 7.21 12.34
CA ARG A 118 -13.73 8.49 11.61
C ARG A 118 -12.42 9.27 11.81
N ASP A 119 -11.85 9.19 13.01
CA ASP A 119 -10.63 9.93 13.39
C ASP A 119 -9.34 9.35 12.76
N GLN A 120 -9.40 8.13 12.22
CA GLN A 120 -8.29 7.57 11.46
C GLN A 120 -8.35 8.10 10.02
N THR A 121 -7.55 9.12 9.76
CA THR A 121 -7.47 9.81 8.45
C THR A 121 -6.38 9.23 7.55
N TYR A 122 -5.37 8.57 8.11
CA TYR A 122 -4.24 8.05 7.35
C TYR A 122 -4.66 6.88 6.43
N CYS A 123 -4.32 7.00 5.14
CA CYS A 123 -4.58 6.00 4.09
C CYS A 123 -6.06 5.65 3.85
N VAL A 124 -7.01 6.51 4.28
CA VAL A 124 -8.43 6.34 3.95
C VAL A 124 -8.81 7.32 2.83
N PRO A 125 -9.38 6.85 1.70
CA PRO A 125 -9.84 7.74 0.64
C PRO A 125 -10.81 8.81 1.16
N GLY A 126 -10.67 10.03 0.66
CA GLY A 126 -11.55 11.15 1.02
C GLY A 126 -11.32 11.76 2.41
N ARG A 127 -10.34 11.28 3.19
CA ARG A 127 -9.98 11.88 4.50
C ARG A 127 -8.65 12.61 4.41
N SER A 128 -8.54 13.75 5.10
CA SER A 128 -7.32 14.55 5.12
C SER A 128 -6.65 14.53 6.49
N MET A 129 -5.32 14.47 6.50
CA MET A 129 -4.54 14.67 7.74
C MET A 129 -4.75 16.08 8.29
N VAL A 130 -5.08 17.04 7.43
CA VAL A 130 -5.38 18.43 7.81
C VAL A 130 -6.58 18.50 8.75
N ASP A 131 -7.57 17.63 8.59
CA ASP A 131 -8.76 17.58 9.44
C ASP A 131 -8.38 17.25 10.89
N ASN A 132 -7.41 16.34 11.08
CA ASN A 132 -6.89 16.00 12.42
C ASN A 132 -6.14 17.16 13.06
N VAL A 133 -5.42 17.97 12.29
CA VAL A 133 -4.73 19.17 12.82
C VAL A 133 -5.74 20.20 13.30
N HIS A 134 -6.82 20.43 12.54
CA HIS A 134 -7.91 21.32 12.96
C HIS A 134 -8.61 20.79 14.21
N LEU A 135 -8.95 19.49 14.23
CA LEU A 135 -9.57 18.87 15.40
C LEU A 135 -8.74 19.08 16.69
N ILE A 136 -7.44 18.83 16.63
CA ILE A 136 -6.55 19.04 17.80
C ILE A 136 -6.56 20.51 18.22
N ARG A 137 -6.48 21.44 17.26
CA ARG A 137 -6.52 22.88 17.54
C ARG A 137 -7.83 23.30 18.22
N ASP A 138 -8.95 22.86 17.68
CA ASP A 138 -10.28 23.20 18.20
C ASP A 138 -10.47 22.65 19.62
N VAL A 139 -10.02 21.42 19.88
CA VAL A 139 -10.05 20.80 21.22
C VAL A 139 -9.23 21.61 22.22
N LEU A 140 -8.04 22.08 21.83
CA LEU A 140 -7.18 22.92 22.69
C LEU A 140 -7.82 24.28 22.97
N GLU A 141 -8.42 24.91 21.97
CA GLU A 141 -9.09 26.21 22.09
C GLU A 141 -10.33 26.13 23.02
N VAL A 142 -11.18 25.12 22.80
CA VAL A 142 -12.37 24.89 23.65
C VAL A 142 -11.96 24.57 25.08
N SER A 143 -10.97 23.70 25.27
CA SER A 143 -10.47 23.36 26.62
C SER A 143 -9.98 24.59 27.37
N SER A 144 -9.24 25.47 26.68
CA SER A 144 -8.76 26.72 27.27
C SER A 144 -9.90 27.67 27.61
N SER A 145 -10.95 27.74 26.79
CA SER A 145 -12.10 28.63 27.05
C SER A 145 -12.98 28.17 28.22
N LEU A 146 -13.00 26.86 28.48
CA LEU A 146 -13.79 26.23 29.54
C LEU A 146 -13.00 25.95 30.82
N ASP A 147 -11.72 26.39 30.88
CA ASP A 147 -10.80 26.13 31.99
C ASP A 147 -10.68 24.64 32.35
N ILE A 148 -10.72 23.77 31.32
CA ILE A 148 -10.56 22.33 31.47
C ILE A 148 -9.07 21.99 31.36
N ASN A 149 -8.55 21.26 32.35
CA ASN A 149 -7.19 20.78 32.32
C ASN A 149 -7.02 19.70 31.24
N THR A 150 -6.32 20.04 30.16
CA THR A 150 -6.16 19.18 28.97
C THR A 150 -4.69 18.86 28.72
N GLY A 151 -4.41 17.59 28.42
CA GLY A 151 -3.08 17.10 28.02
C GLY A 151 -3.10 16.47 26.63
N LEU A 152 -2.04 16.70 25.85
CA LEU A 152 -1.83 16.06 24.55
C LEU A 152 -0.77 14.96 24.67
N ILE A 153 -1.13 13.73 24.30
CA ILE A 153 -0.21 12.59 24.28
C ILE A 153 0.10 12.23 22.83
N SER A 154 1.38 12.29 22.47
CA SER A 154 1.88 11.82 21.18
C SER A 154 2.47 10.42 21.34
N LEU A 155 1.94 9.45 20.59
CA LEU A 155 2.42 8.08 20.55
C LEU A 155 3.08 7.84 19.19
N ASP A 156 4.34 7.42 19.19
CA ASP A 156 5.07 7.01 17.98
C ASP A 156 5.41 5.51 18.07
N GLN A 157 5.21 4.78 16.99
CA GLN A 157 5.55 3.37 16.88
C GLN A 157 6.69 3.19 15.88
N GLU A 158 7.65 2.33 16.23
CA GLU A 158 8.74 1.98 15.34
C GLU A 158 8.21 1.30 14.06
N ARG A 159 8.84 1.61 12.92
CA ARG A 159 8.31 1.29 11.59
C ARG A 159 8.02 -0.21 11.39
N LEU A 160 6.77 -0.51 11.03
CA LEU A 160 6.31 -1.85 10.63
C LEU A 160 7.09 -2.46 9.45
N SER A 161 7.64 -1.65 8.54
CA SER A 161 8.39 -2.15 7.38
C SER A 161 9.67 -2.91 7.76
N THR A 162 10.23 -2.64 8.95
CA THR A 162 11.47 -3.27 9.42
C THR A 162 11.18 -4.62 10.10
N ALA A 163 10.03 -4.76 10.78
CA ALA A 163 9.66 -5.94 11.55
C ALA A 163 9.37 -7.19 10.68
N LEU A 164 8.93 -7.01 9.43
CA LEU A 164 8.66 -8.14 8.54
C LEU A 164 9.94 -8.78 7.96
N SER A 165 11.07 -8.07 7.96
CA SER A 165 12.37 -8.64 7.55
C SER A 165 12.99 -9.51 8.64
N THR A 166 12.63 -9.32 9.91
CA THR A 166 13.16 -10.11 11.04
C THR A 166 12.31 -11.35 11.32
N ALA A 167 11.09 -11.43 10.78
CA ALA A 167 10.20 -12.58 10.94
C ALA A 167 10.56 -13.79 10.04
N SER A 168 11.43 -13.65 9.04
CA SER A 168 11.89 -14.75 8.17
C SER A 168 13.27 -15.32 8.54
N SER A 169 13.81 -14.99 9.72
CA SER A 169 15.05 -15.59 10.25
C SER A 169 14.85 -16.14 11.66
N GLY A 170 13.67 -16.73 11.90
CA GLY A 170 13.35 -17.44 13.13
C GLY A 170 12.86 -18.85 12.85
N LYS A 171 13.83 -19.78 12.83
CA LYS A 171 13.74 -21.26 12.72
C LYS A 171 13.55 -21.86 11.33
#